data_AF-W7KTZ8-F1
#
_entry.id   AF-W7KTZ8-F1
#
_cell.length_a   1.000
_cell.length_b   1.000
_cell.length_c   1.000
_cell.angle_alpha   90.00
_cell.angle_beta   90.00
_cell.angle_gamma   90.00
#
_symmetry.space_group_name_H-M   'P 1'
#
loop_
_entity.id
_entity.type
_entity.pdbx_description
1 polymer ?
#
loop_
_entity_poly.entity_id
_entity_poly.type
_entity_poly.pdbx_seq_one_letter_code
_entity_poly.pdbx_strand_id
1 'polypeptide(L)'
;MRKENKNLFIAGLILGLGLVGAIDGIVFHQLLQWHHMILSPNIKLEIFTDGLFTALFSAKLLWGGMKIFQDARKNELGTSWKIFTGGIFIGGGAFNLAEGIVDHHILQVHRVRPLAENPLFYDLAFLAIGLLLVIIGFMIKRMEKEA
;
A
#
# COMPACT_ATOMS: atom_id res chain seq x y z
N MET A 1 -6.04 23.36 -0.98
CA MET A 1 -6.39 22.50 0.18
C MET A 1 -5.79 23.14 1.41
N ARG A 2 -6.55 23.29 2.51
CA ARG A 2 -6.06 23.83 3.79
C ARG A 2 -4.89 22.98 4.32
N LYS A 3 -4.01 23.58 5.12
CA LYS A 3 -2.83 22.90 5.70
C LYS A 3 -3.24 21.64 6.46
N GLU A 4 -4.28 21.72 7.27
CA GLU A 4 -4.86 20.63 8.05
C GLU A 4 -5.29 19.43 7.19
N ASN A 5 -5.99 19.69 6.08
CA ASN A 5 -6.38 18.65 5.13
C ASN A 5 -5.17 18.09 4.37
N LYS A 6 -4.13 18.89 4.11
CA LYS A 6 -2.87 18.36 3.55
C LYS A 6 -2.19 17.40 4.52
N ASN A 7 -2.15 17.75 5.80
CA ASN A 7 -1.59 16.90 6.85
C ASN A 7 -2.36 15.58 6.99
N LEU A 8 -3.70 15.66 7.02
CA LEU A 8 -4.57 14.49 7.06
C LEU A 8 -4.43 13.60 5.82
N PHE A 9 -4.30 14.20 4.64
CA PHE A 9 -4.06 13.47 3.38
C PHE A 9 -2.75 12.67 3.44
N ILE A 10 -1.65 13.29 3.89
CA ILE A 10 -0.36 12.62 4.00
C ILE A 10 -0.43 11.46 5.00
N ALA A 11 -1.11 11.65 6.13
CA ALA A 11 -1.31 10.57 7.09
C ALA A 11 -2.11 9.40 6.48
N GLY A 12 -3.20 9.69 5.78
CA GLY A 12 -3.97 8.70 5.04
C GLY A 12 -3.12 7.97 4.00
N LEU A 13 -2.29 8.69 3.25
CA LEU A 13 -1.38 8.10 2.24
C LEU A 13 -0.39 7.12 2.86
N ILE A 14 0.26 7.50 3.97
CA ILE A 14 1.20 6.63 4.69
C ILE A 14 0.48 5.38 5.24
N LEU A 15 -0.72 5.56 5.82
CA LEU A 15 -1.54 4.44 6.28
C LEU A 15 -1.95 3.53 5.13
N GLY A 16 -2.33 4.08 3.98
CA GLY A 16 -2.67 3.30 2.79
C GLY A 16 -1.52 2.45 2.27
N LEU A 17 -0.32 3.05 2.16
CA LEU A 17 0.90 2.34 1.81
C LEU A 17 1.17 1.19 2.79
N GLY A 18 1.10 1.48 4.09
CA GLY A 18 1.32 0.49 5.14
C GLY A 18 0.28 -0.63 5.14
N LEU A 19 -0.99 -0.29 4.95
CA LEU A 19 -2.11 -1.24 5.01
C LEU A 19 -2.04 -2.24 3.86
N VAL A 20 -1.95 -1.75 2.62
CA VAL A 20 -1.98 -2.64 1.46
C VAL A 20 -0.68 -3.45 1.36
N GLY A 21 0.48 -2.87 1.69
CA GLY A 21 1.72 -3.64 1.77
C GLY A 21 1.73 -4.68 2.89
N ALA A 22 1.12 -4.40 4.04
CA ALA A 22 0.97 -5.41 5.09
C ALA A 22 -0.01 -6.52 4.68
N ILE A 23 -1.11 -6.17 4.00
CA ILE A 23 -2.05 -7.15 3.43
C ILE A 23 -1.32 -8.03 2.43
N ASP A 24 -0.48 -7.47 1.57
CA ASP A 24 0.28 -8.22 0.58
C ASP A 24 1.23 -9.23 1.23
N GLY A 25 2.03 -8.77 2.19
CA GLY A 25 2.94 -9.64 2.95
C GLY A 25 2.23 -10.71 3.77
N ILE A 26 1.07 -10.41 4.37
CA ILE A 26 0.33 -11.40 5.18
C ILE A 26 -0.42 -12.36 4.27
N VAL A 27 -1.23 -11.85 3.35
CA VAL A 27 -2.15 -12.67 2.56
C VAL A 27 -1.41 -13.43 1.48
N PHE A 28 -0.59 -12.76 0.66
CA PHE A 28 0.03 -13.41 -0.48
C PHE A 28 1.34 -14.09 -0.13
N HIS A 29 2.17 -13.53 0.75
CA HIS A 29 3.42 -14.20 1.12
C HIS A 29 3.24 -15.27 2.18
N GLN A 30 2.46 -15.02 3.24
CA GLN A 30 2.41 -15.93 4.40
C GLN A 30 1.25 -16.92 4.36
N LEU A 31 0.03 -16.45 4.13
CA LEU A 31 -1.18 -17.29 4.18
C LEU A 31 -1.34 -18.12 2.91
N LEU A 32 -1.30 -17.47 1.75
CA LEU A 32 -1.47 -18.12 0.46
C LEU A 32 -0.17 -18.66 -0.11
N GLN A 33 0.98 -18.11 0.31
CA GLN A 33 2.31 -18.50 -0.14
C GLN A 33 2.41 -18.52 -1.68
N TRP A 34 1.79 -17.54 -2.32
CA TRP A 34 1.84 -17.43 -3.78
C TRP A 34 3.22 -16.98 -4.23
N HIS A 35 3.83 -16.04 -3.51
CA HIS A 35 5.17 -15.53 -3.79
C HIS A 35 5.87 -15.08 -2.51
N HIS A 36 7.18 -14.91 -2.58
CA HIS A 36 8.01 -14.40 -1.50
C HIS A 36 8.74 -13.16 -1.99
N MET A 37 9.16 -12.28 -1.07
CA MET A 37 9.92 -11.07 -1.39
C MET A 37 11.22 -11.39 -2.15
N ILE A 38 11.86 -12.51 -1.79
CA ILE A 38 12.95 -13.10 -2.55
C ILE A 38 12.64 -14.58 -2.72
N LEU A 39 12.50 -15.03 -3.96
CA LEU A 39 12.40 -16.46 -4.28
C LEU A 39 13.77 -17.13 -4.16
N SER A 40 13.89 -18.15 -3.32
CA SER A 40 15.15 -18.82 -3.04
C SER A 40 14.97 -20.28 -2.66
N PRO A 41 15.90 -21.18 -3.05
CA PRO A 41 15.93 -22.54 -2.48
C PRO A 41 16.13 -22.57 -0.96
N ASN A 42 16.60 -21.47 -0.36
CA ASN A 42 16.76 -21.33 1.08
C ASN A 42 15.49 -20.72 1.72
N ILE A 43 14.60 -21.58 2.21
CA ILE A 43 13.35 -21.15 2.84
C ILE A 43 13.53 -20.21 4.04
N LYS A 44 14.67 -20.29 4.75
CA LYS A 44 14.95 -19.36 5.86
C LYS A 44 15.14 -17.93 5.34
N LEU A 45 15.71 -17.77 4.15
CA LEU A 45 15.87 -16.48 3.51
C LEU A 45 14.50 -15.91 3.09
N GLU A 46 13.66 -16.72 2.47
CA GLU A 46 12.31 -16.32 2.04
C GLU A 46 11.49 -15.80 3.23
N ILE A 47 11.40 -16.62 4.29
CA ILE A 47 10.69 -16.26 5.54
C ILE A 47 11.26 -14.98 6.16
N PHE A 48 12.58 -14.84 6.21
CA PHE A 48 13.22 -13.65 6.76
C PHE A 48 12.87 -12.39 5.97
N THR A 49 12.94 -12.47 4.63
CA THR A 49 12.63 -11.32 3.76
C THR A 49 11.16 -10.94 3.78
N ASP A 50 10.25 -11.92 3.89
CA ASP A 50 8.81 -11.66 4.06
C ASP A 50 8.49 -11.03 5.41
N GLY A 51 9.17 -11.50 6.46
CA GLY A 51 9.07 -10.93 7.79
C GLY A 51 9.54 -9.47 7.81
N LEU A 52 10.68 -9.18 7.16
CA LEU A 52 11.21 -7.83 7.03
C LEU A 52 10.25 -6.93 6.24
N PHE A 53 9.74 -7.41 5.10
CA PHE A 53 8.74 -6.72 4.29
C PHE A 53 7.50 -6.37 5.13
N THR A 54 6.91 -7.37 5.79
CA THR A 54 5.71 -7.18 6.63
C THR A 54 5.99 -6.21 7.79
N ALA A 55 7.16 -6.30 8.43
CA ALA A 55 7.57 -5.39 9.49
C ALA A 55 7.71 -3.94 8.99
N LEU A 56 8.30 -3.72 7.82
CA LEU A 56 8.44 -2.40 7.21
C LEU A 56 7.09 -1.75 6.91
N PHE A 57 6.14 -2.50 6.34
CA PHE A 57 4.80 -1.96 6.05
C PHE A 57 3.95 -1.79 7.30
N SER A 58 4.10 -2.66 8.30
CA SER A 58 3.52 -2.46 9.64
C SER A 58 4.08 -1.21 10.34
N ALA A 59 5.38 -0.94 10.19
CA ALA A 59 5.98 0.30 10.70
C ALA A 59 5.41 1.55 10.03
N LYS A 60 5.03 1.48 8.73
CA LYS A 60 4.30 2.57 8.06
C LYS A 60 2.92 2.80 8.67
N LEU A 61 2.20 1.75 9.08
CA LEU A 61 0.93 1.90 9.80
C LEU A 61 1.12 2.67 11.11
N LEU A 62 2.13 2.28 11.90
CA LEU A 62 2.47 2.99 13.14
C LEU A 62 2.84 4.44 12.87
N TRP A 63 3.66 4.70 11.85
CA TRP A 63 4.05 6.05 11.47
C TRP A 63 2.86 6.91 11.05
N GLY A 64 1.94 6.36 10.25
CA GLY A 64 0.70 7.04 9.88
C GLY A 64 -0.14 7.43 11.10
N GLY A 65 -0.30 6.52 12.06
CA GLY A 65 -1.00 6.79 13.32
C GLY A 65 -0.28 7.84 14.19
N MET A 66 1.04 7.74 14.33
CA MET A 66 1.85 8.74 15.05
C MET A 66 1.74 10.11 14.41
N LYS A 67 1.71 10.19 13.07
CA LYS A 67 1.53 11.45 12.34
C LYS A 67 0.17 12.08 12.65
N ILE A 68 -0.91 11.30 12.65
CA ILE A 68 -2.25 11.78 13.04
C ILE A 68 -2.20 12.36 14.45
N PHE A 69 -1.61 11.62 15.41
CA PHE A 69 -1.50 12.05 16.79
C PHE A 69 -0.68 13.34 16.95
N GLN A 70 0.46 13.44 16.25
CA GLN A 70 1.32 14.63 16.27
C GLN A 70 0.64 15.86 15.69
N ASP A 71 -0.07 15.71 14.56
CA ASP A 71 -0.79 16.82 13.93
C ASP A 71 -1.97 17.27 14.79
N ALA A 72 -2.68 16.32 15.44
CA ALA A 72 -3.77 16.64 16.37
C ALA A 72 -3.26 17.45 17.56
N ARG A 73 -2.13 17.04 18.16
CA ARG A 73 -1.48 17.73 19.28
C ARG A 73 -1.08 19.18 18.96
N LYS A 74 -0.85 19.49 17.68
CA LYS A 74 -0.48 20.83 17.21
C LYS A 74 -1.67 21.65 16.69
N ASN A 75 -2.90 21.13 16.77
CA ASN A 75 -4.09 21.70 16.13
C ASN A 75 -3.92 21.88 14.60
N GLU A 76 -3.18 20.96 13.95
CA GLU A 76 -2.94 20.98 12.51
C GLU A 76 -3.53 19.76 11.79
N LEU A 77 -4.44 19.03 12.43
CA LEU A 77 -5.10 17.86 11.86
C LEU A 77 -6.47 18.25 11.29
N GLY A 78 -6.69 17.97 10.00
CA GLY A 78 -8.00 18.15 9.37
C GLY A 78 -9.02 17.12 9.86
N THR A 79 -10.31 17.39 9.60
CA THR A 79 -11.42 16.52 10.02
C THR A 79 -12.17 15.87 8.85
N SER A 80 -11.77 16.15 7.61
CA SER A 80 -12.45 15.60 6.44
C SER A 80 -12.18 14.10 6.27
N TRP A 81 -13.21 13.28 6.49
CA TRP A 81 -13.15 11.84 6.23
C TRP A 81 -12.85 11.52 4.76
N LYS A 82 -13.32 12.37 3.82
CA LYS A 82 -13.06 12.20 2.38
C LYS A 82 -11.58 12.36 2.04
N ILE A 83 -10.92 13.37 2.62
CA ILE A 83 -9.49 13.57 2.43
C ILE A 83 -8.68 12.43 3.05
N PHE A 84 -9.07 11.97 4.24
CA PHE A 84 -8.41 10.86 4.92
C PHE A 84 -8.52 9.54 4.13
N THR A 85 -9.75 9.13 3.83
CA THR A 85 -10.03 7.88 3.08
C THR A 85 -9.48 7.93 1.67
N GLY A 86 -9.61 9.07 0.97
CA GLY A 86 -8.99 9.26 -0.34
C GLY A 86 -7.46 9.13 -0.29
N GLY A 87 -6.83 9.59 0.80
CA GLY A 87 -5.41 9.36 1.07
C GLY A 87 -5.06 7.87 1.21
N ILE A 88 -5.84 7.12 1.98
CA ILE A 88 -5.65 5.66 2.18
C ILE A 88 -5.73 4.91 0.84
N PHE A 89 -6.76 5.16 0.05
CA PHE A 89 -6.94 4.52 -1.26
C PHE A 89 -5.79 4.86 -2.24
N ILE A 90 -5.39 6.13 -2.31
CA ILE A 90 -4.25 6.55 -3.14
C ILE A 90 -2.94 5.92 -2.65
N GLY A 91 -2.71 5.88 -1.34
CA GLY A 91 -1.54 5.25 -0.75
C GLY A 91 -1.47 3.75 -1.06
N GLY A 92 -2.57 3.03 -0.87
CA GLY A 92 -2.65 1.61 -1.17
C GLY A 92 -2.46 1.30 -2.65
N GLY A 93 -3.11 2.07 -3.53
CA GLY A 93 -2.91 1.93 -4.97
C GLY A 93 -1.49 2.25 -5.42
N ALA A 94 -0.86 3.28 -4.83
CA ALA A 94 0.53 3.62 -5.10
C ALA A 94 1.50 2.51 -4.66
N PHE A 95 1.21 1.79 -3.58
CA PHE A 95 1.97 0.61 -3.18
C PHE A 95 1.90 -0.48 -4.28
N ASN A 96 0.70 -0.92 -4.66
CA ASN A 96 0.53 -1.95 -5.69
C ASN A 96 1.19 -1.58 -7.03
N LEU A 97 1.03 -0.32 -7.45
CA LEU A 97 1.64 0.14 -8.70
C LEU A 97 3.17 0.15 -8.59
N ALA A 98 3.73 0.62 -7.48
CA ALA A 98 5.18 0.66 -7.30
C ALA A 98 5.77 -0.75 -7.23
N GLU A 99 5.20 -1.62 -6.39
CA GLU A 99 5.62 -3.01 -6.22
C GLU A 99 5.48 -3.77 -7.55
N GLY A 100 4.31 -3.73 -8.20
CA GLY A 100 4.11 -4.48 -9.45
C GLY A 100 4.99 -3.98 -10.60
N ILE A 101 5.15 -2.66 -10.77
CA ILE A 101 5.99 -2.11 -11.85
C ILE A 101 7.47 -2.41 -11.58
N VAL A 102 7.94 -2.13 -10.37
CA VAL A 102 9.36 -2.27 -10.05
C VAL A 102 9.74 -3.74 -9.93
N ASP A 103 9.01 -4.52 -9.15
CA ASP A 103 9.43 -5.87 -8.77
C ASP A 103 8.98 -6.93 -9.79
N HIS A 104 7.79 -6.82 -10.40
CA HIS A 104 7.30 -7.83 -11.35
C HIS A 104 7.68 -7.55 -12.80
N HIS A 105 7.85 -6.28 -13.18
CA HIS A 105 8.08 -5.89 -14.57
C HIS A 105 9.50 -5.39 -14.86
N ILE A 106 10.07 -4.52 -14.01
CA ILE A 106 11.40 -3.95 -14.23
C ILE A 106 12.49 -4.91 -13.72
N LEU A 107 12.46 -5.25 -12.43
CA LEU A 107 13.45 -6.09 -11.78
C LEU A 107 13.16 -7.59 -11.98
N GLN A 108 11.89 -7.95 -12.14
CA GLN A 108 11.42 -9.34 -12.30
C GLN A 108 11.92 -10.28 -11.19
N VAL A 109 12.02 -9.76 -9.97
CA VAL A 109 12.50 -10.51 -8.80
C VAL A 109 11.50 -11.57 -8.36
N HIS A 110 10.21 -11.32 -8.53
CA HIS A 110 9.12 -12.28 -8.34
C HIS A 110 7.91 -11.92 -9.20
N ARG A 111 6.90 -12.78 -9.16
CA ARG A 111 5.58 -12.60 -9.81
C ARG A 111 4.51 -12.73 -8.74
N VAL A 112 3.32 -12.17 -8.93
CA VAL A 112 2.21 -12.28 -7.95
C VAL A 112 1.82 -13.74 -7.71
N ARG A 113 1.76 -14.54 -8.79
CA ARG A 113 1.44 -15.97 -8.71
C ARG A 113 2.24 -16.75 -9.76
N PRO A 114 3.54 -17.04 -9.49
CA PRO A 114 4.48 -17.62 -10.45
C PRO A 114 4.08 -19.03 -10.91
N LEU A 115 3.40 -19.81 -10.07
CA LEU A 115 2.97 -21.19 -10.39
C LEU A 115 1.60 -21.29 -11.08
N ALA A 116 0.96 -20.15 -11.40
CA ALA A 116 -0.30 -20.17 -12.14
C ALA A 116 -0.07 -20.52 -13.62
N GLU A 117 -1.12 -21.01 -14.30
CA GLU A 117 -1.08 -21.27 -15.76
C GLU A 117 -0.77 -19.99 -16.56
N ASN A 118 -1.22 -18.82 -16.07
CA ASN A 118 -0.93 -17.52 -16.67
C ASN A 118 -0.47 -16.52 -15.59
N PRO A 119 0.82 -16.50 -15.23
CA PRO A 119 1.35 -15.60 -14.20
C PRO A 119 1.19 -14.12 -14.57
N LEU A 120 1.35 -13.78 -15.85
CA LEU A 120 1.22 -12.40 -16.34
C LEU A 120 -0.17 -11.82 -16.09
N PHE A 121 -1.22 -12.64 -16.18
CA PHE A 121 -2.58 -12.21 -15.84
C PHE A 121 -2.68 -11.70 -14.39
N TYR A 122 -2.01 -12.36 -13.45
CA TYR A 122 -2.03 -11.97 -12.04
C TYR A 122 -1.26 -10.67 -11.79
N ASP A 123 -0.11 -10.47 -12.45
CA ASP A 123 0.64 -9.21 -12.35
C ASP A 123 -0.17 -8.03 -12.92
N LEU A 124 -0.81 -8.22 -14.08
CA LEU A 124 -1.66 -7.21 -14.68
C LEU A 124 -2.91 -6.92 -13.84
N ALA A 125 -3.52 -7.94 -13.23
CA ALA A 125 -4.64 -7.76 -12.32
C ALA A 125 -4.21 -6.98 -11.06
N PHE A 126 -3.02 -7.25 -10.53
CA PHE A 126 -2.47 -6.53 -9.39
C PHE A 126 -2.25 -5.05 -9.69
N LEU A 127 -1.69 -4.72 -10.86
CA LEU A 127 -1.58 -3.35 -11.34
C LEU A 127 -2.94 -2.69 -11.57
N ALA A 128 -3.89 -3.40 -12.18
CA ALA A 128 -5.23 -2.89 -12.44
C ALA A 128 -5.97 -2.55 -11.13
N ILE A 129 -5.84 -3.39 -10.10
CA ILE A 129 -6.36 -3.12 -8.76
C ILE A 129 -5.68 -1.88 -8.18
N GLY A 130 -4.34 -1.77 -8.29
CA GLY A 130 -3.61 -0.59 -7.85
C GLY A 130 -4.10 0.70 -8.49
N LEU A 131 -4.29 0.70 -9.81
CA LEU A 131 -4.84 1.84 -10.56
C LEU A 131 -6.27 2.18 -10.11
N LEU A 132 -7.12 1.16 -9.93
CA LEU A 132 -8.49 1.33 -9.46
C LEU A 132 -8.54 1.99 -8.08
N LEU A 133 -7.68 1.55 -7.14
CA LEU A 133 -7.56 2.16 -5.81
C LEU A 133 -7.17 3.64 -5.91
N VAL A 134 -6.19 3.99 -6.76
CA VAL A 134 -5.82 5.41 -6.98
C VAL A 134 -7.00 6.22 -7.53
N ILE A 135 -7.73 5.70 -8.52
CA ILE A 135 -8.89 6.37 -9.12
C ILE A 135 -9.99 6.60 -8.06
N ILE A 136 -10.35 5.56 -7.30
CA ILE A 136 -11.34 5.64 -6.22
C ILE A 136 -10.92 6.72 -5.20
N GLY A 137 -9.67 6.68 -4.76
CA GLY A 137 -9.17 7.65 -3.78
C GLY A 137 -9.17 9.08 -4.32
N PHE A 138 -8.86 9.28 -5.61
CA PHE A 138 -8.95 10.58 -6.25
C PHE A 138 -10.40 11.08 -6.36
N MET A 139 -11.35 10.20 -6.71
CA MET A 139 -12.77 10.53 -6.77
C MET A 139 -13.32 10.94 -5.40
N ILE A 140 -13.03 10.16 -4.35
CA ILE A 140 -13.45 10.48 -2.97
C ILE A 140 -12.89 11.84 -2.54
N LYS A 141 -11.59 12.08 -2.78
CA LYS A 141 -10.94 13.35 -2.46
C LYS A 141 -11.57 14.54 -3.21
N ARG A 142 -12.03 14.33 -4.44
CA ARG A 142 -12.66 15.38 -5.26
C ARG A 142 -14.00 15.82 -4.70
N MET A 143 -14.78 14.90 -4.12
CA MET A 143 -16.06 15.20 -3.46
C MET A 143 -15.95 16.16 -2.26
N GLU A 144 -14.74 16.38 -1.71
CA GLU A 144 -14.50 17.40 -0.67
C GLU A 144 -14.41 18.81 -1.25
N LYS A 145 -13.93 18.96 -2.48
CA LYS A 145 -13.81 20.29 -3.11
C LYS A 145 -15.15 20.86 -3.59
N GLU A 146 -16.14 19.99 -3.71
CA GLU A 146 -17.50 20.32 -4.19
C GLU A 146 -18.47 20.59 -3.02
N ALA A 147 -18.02 20.49 -1.77
CA ALA A 147 -18.79 20.75 -0.55
C ALA A 147 -18.25 21.99 0.18
#